data_AF-A0A812WFV4-F1
#
_entry.id   AF-A0A812WFV4-F1
#
_cell.length_a   1.000
_cell.length_b   1.000
_cell.length_c   1.000
_cell.angle_alpha   90.00
_cell.angle_beta   90.00
_cell.angle_gamma   90.00
#
_symmetry.space_group_name_H-M   'P 1'
#
loop_
_entity.id
_entity.type
_entity.pdbx_description
1 polymer ?
#
loop_
_entity_poly.entity_id
_entity_poly.type
_entity_poly.pdbx_seq_one_letter_code
_entity_poly.pdbx_strand_id
1 'polypeptide(L)'
;ELKALRHFKVLGPAEHDGDITRAKEDVKLAETLVPLVDEWTATLMEMGKERYDGQLADILKDLGDMPEAKAPGELAIWVAALVNPIPALGVAYEIRPAVLSASSVRERLEVAIEGIRGSIDHISGKRKLF
;
A
#
# COMPACT_ATOMS: atom_id res chain seq x y z
N GLU A 1 12.41 13.34 -44.68
CA GLU A 1 10.97 13.26 -44.35
C GLU A 1 10.77 12.27 -43.21
N LEU A 2 10.19 12.71 -42.09
CA LEU A 2 9.88 11.86 -40.93
C LEU A 2 8.66 10.98 -41.22
N LYS A 3 8.75 9.67 -40.98
CA LYS A 3 7.58 8.82 -40.73
C LYS A 3 7.77 8.05 -39.43
N ALA A 4 7.42 8.70 -38.33
CA ALA A 4 7.12 8.02 -37.08
C ALA A 4 5.69 7.45 -37.18
N LEU A 5 5.55 6.18 -37.52
CA LEU A 5 4.30 5.44 -37.33
C LEU A 5 4.24 5.02 -35.85
N ARG A 6 3.63 5.87 -35.02
CA ARG A 6 3.13 5.45 -33.72
C ARG A 6 2.01 4.44 -33.98
N HIS A 7 2.24 3.18 -33.63
CA HIS A 7 1.17 2.19 -33.46
C HIS A 7 0.25 2.66 -32.33
N PHE A 8 -0.77 3.44 -32.67
CA PHE A 8 -1.87 3.74 -31.77
C PHE A 8 -2.82 2.53 -31.86
N LYS A 9 -2.58 1.50 -31.03
CA LYS A 9 -3.50 0.37 -30.94
C LYS A 9 -4.77 0.87 -30.24
N VAL A 10 -5.82 1.13 -31.02
CA VAL A 10 -7.17 1.33 -30.48
C VAL A 10 -7.59 -0.01 -29.86
N LEU A 11 -7.71 -0.05 -28.53
CA LEU A 11 -8.19 -1.23 -27.82
C LEU A 11 -9.63 -1.51 -28.25
N GLY A 12 -9.94 -2.78 -28.55
CA GLY A 12 -11.29 -3.21 -28.89
C GLY A 12 -12.23 -3.18 -27.66
N PRO A 13 -13.56 -3.22 -27.85
CA PRO A 13 -14.54 -3.12 -26.76
C PRO A 13 -14.30 -4.14 -25.63
N ALA A 14 -13.99 -5.39 -25.96
CA ALA A 14 -13.75 -6.44 -24.96
C ALA A 14 -12.42 -6.28 -24.18
N GLU A 15 -11.34 -5.80 -24.82
CA GLU A 15 -10.08 -5.48 -24.11
C GLU A 15 -10.28 -4.27 -23.18
N HIS A 16 -11.06 -3.28 -23.62
CA HIS A 16 -11.40 -2.08 -22.83
C HIS A 16 -12.30 -2.40 -21.63
N ASP A 17 -13.34 -3.22 -21.81
CA ASP A 17 -14.24 -3.63 -20.73
C ASP A 17 -13.51 -4.46 -19.66
N GLY A 18 -12.57 -5.32 -20.07
CA GLY A 18 -11.71 -6.08 -19.17
C GLY A 18 -10.78 -5.19 -18.33
N ASP A 19 -10.22 -4.14 -18.92
CA ASP A 19 -9.35 -3.18 -18.23
C ASP A 19 -10.14 -2.31 -17.23
N ILE A 20 -11.34 -1.86 -17.61
CA ILE A 20 -12.26 -1.15 -16.71
C ILE A 20 -12.68 -2.02 -15.53
N THR A 21 -12.99 -3.29 -15.77
CA THR A 21 -13.40 -4.22 -14.72
C THR A 21 -12.28 -4.42 -13.71
N ARG A 22 -11.05 -4.63 -14.20
CA ARG A 22 -9.85 -4.75 -13.36
C ARG A 22 -9.58 -3.49 -12.55
N ALA A 23 -9.70 -2.32 -13.15
CA ALA A 23 -9.53 -1.05 -12.45
C ALA A 23 -10.55 -0.90 -11.30
N LYS A 24 -11.81 -1.31 -11.50
CA LYS A 24 -12.83 -1.32 -10.45
C LYS A 24 -12.52 -2.32 -9.33
N GLU A 25 -12.03 -3.50 -9.68
CA GLU A 25 -11.61 -4.52 -8.71
C GLU A 25 -10.41 -4.07 -7.87
N ASP A 26 -9.44 -3.38 -8.49
CA ASP A 26 -8.28 -2.82 -7.80
C ASP A 26 -8.69 -1.69 -6.83
N VAL A 27 -9.63 -0.81 -7.22
CA VAL A 27 -10.19 0.19 -6.31
C VAL A 27 -10.90 -0.48 -5.12
N LYS A 28 -11.74 -1.48 -5.38
CA LYS A 28 -12.43 -2.22 -4.31
C LYS A 28 -11.45 -2.94 -3.37
N LEU A 29 -10.34 -3.46 -3.89
CA LEU A 29 -9.29 -4.02 -3.06
C LEU A 29 -8.58 -2.93 -2.25
N ALA A 30 -8.28 -1.78 -2.86
CA ALA A 30 -7.66 -0.65 -2.18
C ALA A 30 -8.52 -0.06 -1.04
N GLU A 31 -9.84 -0.09 -1.16
CA GLU A 31 -10.77 0.29 -0.07
C GLU A 31 -10.54 -0.54 1.20
N THR A 32 -10.01 -1.77 1.09
CA THR A 32 -9.69 -2.60 2.26
C THR A 32 -8.48 -2.10 3.06
N LEU A 33 -7.59 -1.31 2.44
CA LEU A 33 -6.42 -0.75 3.13
C LEU A 33 -6.78 0.38 4.09
N VAL A 34 -7.82 1.17 3.79
CA VAL A 34 -8.21 2.32 4.63
C VAL A 34 -8.50 1.92 6.09
N PRO A 35 -9.42 0.97 6.38
CA PRO A 35 -9.66 0.56 7.76
C PRO A 35 -8.45 -0.17 8.39
N LEU A 36 -7.58 -0.79 7.58
CA LEU A 36 -6.36 -1.42 8.09
C LEU A 36 -5.32 -0.39 8.53
N VAL A 37 -5.24 0.78 7.87
CA VAL A 37 -4.39 1.89 8.31
C VAL A 37 -4.88 2.45 9.64
N ASP A 38 -6.19 2.64 9.79
CA ASP A 38 -6.80 3.09 11.05
C ASP A 38 -6.54 2.08 12.18
N GLU A 39 -6.75 0.78 11.92
CA GLU A 39 -6.46 -0.28 12.89
C GLU A 39 -4.97 -0.33 13.25
N TRP A 40 -4.07 -0.26 12.27
CA TRP A 40 -2.63 -0.31 12.50
C TRP A 40 -2.14 0.87 13.33
N THR A 41 -2.58 2.09 13.00
CA THR A 41 -2.20 3.29 13.77
C THR A 41 -2.72 3.24 15.20
N ALA A 42 -3.99 2.85 15.40
CA ALA A 42 -4.57 2.68 16.73
C ALA A 42 -3.82 1.62 17.54
N THR A 43 -3.57 0.44 16.96
CA THR A 43 -2.87 -0.66 17.63
C THR A 43 -1.43 -0.27 17.99
N LEU A 44 -0.73 0.43 17.09
CA LEU A 44 0.63 0.91 17.33
C LEU A 44 0.71 1.84 18.54
N MET A 45 -0.25 2.77 18.63
CA MET A 45 -0.35 3.73 19.74
C MET A 45 -0.76 3.05 21.04
N GLU A 46 -1.80 2.21 21.02
CA GLU A 46 -2.28 1.47 22.20
C GLU A 46 -1.18 0.59 22.81
N MET A 47 -0.41 -0.09 21.96
CA MET A 47 0.65 -1.00 22.38
C MET A 47 1.99 -0.31 22.63
N GLY A 48 2.07 1.02 22.47
CA GLY A 48 3.27 1.82 22.72
C GLY A 48 4.48 1.36 21.92
N LYS A 49 4.31 1.07 20.61
CA LYS A 49 5.40 0.55 19.75
C LYS A 49 6.24 1.63 19.06
N GLU A 50 6.00 2.90 19.37
CA GLU A 50 6.95 3.96 19.01
C GLU A 50 8.31 3.72 19.68
N ARG A 51 9.40 4.11 19.01
CA ARG A 51 10.75 4.05 19.58
C ARG A 51 11.14 5.35 20.29
N TYR A 52 10.45 6.43 19.98
CA TYR A 52 10.54 7.73 20.63
C TYR A 52 9.18 8.41 20.53
N ASP A 53 8.89 9.29 21.49
CA ASP A 53 7.60 9.96 21.59
C ASP A 53 7.28 10.75 20.31
N GLY A 54 6.13 10.47 19.70
CA GLY A 54 5.66 11.20 18.52
C GLY A 54 6.24 10.71 17.19
N GLN A 55 6.97 9.59 17.18
CA GLN A 55 7.51 9.01 15.96
C GLN A 55 6.45 8.80 14.86
N LEU A 56 5.27 8.26 15.20
CA LEU A 56 4.20 8.05 14.23
C LEU A 56 3.72 9.38 13.63
N ALA A 57 3.61 10.42 14.44
CA ALA A 57 3.18 11.74 13.98
C ALA A 57 4.20 12.34 12.99
N ASP A 58 5.49 12.21 13.27
CA ASP A 58 6.56 12.63 12.36
C ASP A 58 6.53 11.83 11.04
N ILE A 59 6.35 10.51 11.13
CA ILE A 59 6.24 9.64 9.95
C ILE A 59 5.06 10.08 9.08
N LEU A 60 3.87 10.27 9.66
CA LEU A 60 2.67 10.68 8.91
C LEU A 60 2.85 12.05 8.27
N LYS A 61 3.52 12.97 8.96
CA LYS A 61 3.86 14.30 8.42
C LYS A 61 4.80 14.19 7.22
N ASP A 62 5.81 13.32 7.29
CA ASP A 62 6.79 13.14 6.21
C ASP A 62 6.19 12.39 5.01
N LEU A 63 5.27 11.44 5.25
CA LEU A 63 4.54 10.72 4.20
C LEU A 63 3.56 11.61 3.44
N GLY A 64 3.00 12.61 4.12
CA GLY A 64 1.92 13.43 3.59
C GLY A 64 0.58 12.69 3.59
N ASP A 65 -0.42 13.32 2.96
CA ASP A 65 -1.80 12.82 2.94
C ASP A 65 -1.89 11.41 2.34
N MET A 66 -2.68 10.55 2.99
CA MET A 66 -2.98 9.22 2.46
C MET A 66 -3.75 9.33 1.13
N PRO A 67 -3.29 8.69 0.05
CA PRO A 67 -4.01 8.68 -1.22
C PRO A 67 -5.40 8.05 -1.08
N GLU A 68 -6.37 8.57 -1.84
CA GLU A 68 -7.70 7.96 -1.89
C GLU A 68 -7.65 6.57 -2.56
N ALA A 69 -8.59 5.67 -2.20
CA ALA A 69 -8.67 4.33 -2.80
C ALA A 69 -8.85 4.32 -4.33
N LYS A 70 -9.32 5.44 -4.92
CA LYS A 70 -9.38 5.65 -6.38
C LYS A 70 -7.99 5.75 -7.05
N ALA A 71 -6.92 5.90 -6.26
CA ALA A 71 -5.52 5.83 -6.66
C ALA A 71 -4.85 4.58 -6.05
N PRO A 72 -5.30 3.36 -6.41
CA PRO A 72 -4.96 2.13 -5.71
C PRO A 72 -3.46 1.84 -5.62
N GLY A 73 -2.72 2.09 -6.71
CA GLY A 73 -1.28 1.89 -6.75
C GLY A 73 -0.51 2.86 -5.82
N GLU A 74 -0.95 4.11 -5.74
CA GLU A 74 -0.36 5.13 -4.87
C GLU A 74 -0.64 4.81 -3.40
N LEU A 75 -1.88 4.43 -3.07
CA LEU A 75 -2.25 4.00 -1.72
C LEU A 75 -1.41 2.81 -1.26
N ALA A 76 -1.19 1.81 -2.12
CA ALA A 76 -0.34 0.66 -1.78
C ALA A 76 1.13 1.06 -1.48
N ILE A 77 1.69 2.02 -2.22
CA ILE A 77 3.04 2.56 -1.96
C ILE A 77 3.07 3.29 -0.63
N TRP A 78 2.08 4.15 -0.40
CA TRP A 78 1.98 4.95 0.81
C TRP A 78 1.88 4.04 2.05
N VAL A 79 1.06 2.98 2.00
CA VAL A 79 0.97 1.98 3.07
C VAL A 79 2.31 1.26 3.30
N ALA A 80 3.01 0.89 2.23
CA ALA A 80 4.33 0.26 2.35
C ALA A 80 5.36 1.17 3.03
N ALA A 81 5.32 2.48 2.72
CA ALA A 81 6.15 3.48 3.39
C ALA A 81 5.75 3.66 4.86
N LEU A 82 4.45 3.59 5.19
CA LEU A 82 3.95 3.74 6.56
C LEU A 82 4.43 2.60 7.45
N VAL A 83 4.30 1.34 6.99
CA VAL A 83 4.65 0.16 7.80
C VAL A 83 6.16 -0.12 7.84
N ASN A 84 6.91 0.34 6.84
CA ASN A 84 8.38 0.31 6.80
C ASN A 84 8.99 1.73 6.68
N PRO A 85 8.81 2.59 7.70
CA PRO A 85 9.24 3.97 7.66
C PRO A 85 10.74 4.12 7.92
N ILE A 86 11.25 5.34 7.72
CA ILE A 86 12.58 5.77 8.13
C ILE A 86 12.41 6.99 9.04
N PRO A 87 12.84 6.94 10.32
CA PRO A 87 13.46 5.82 11.03
C PRO A 87 12.51 4.62 11.24
N ALA A 88 13.07 3.42 11.31
CA ALA A 88 12.27 2.19 11.38
C ALA A 88 11.58 1.98 12.74
N LEU A 89 10.33 1.53 12.71
CA LEU A 89 9.58 1.06 13.90
C LEU A 89 9.97 -0.37 14.29
N GLY A 90 10.29 -1.22 13.30
CA GLY A 90 10.62 -2.64 13.51
C GLY A 90 9.42 -3.50 13.87
N VAL A 91 8.24 -3.14 13.36
CA VAL A 91 6.96 -3.80 13.64
C VAL A 91 6.39 -4.56 12.43
N ALA A 92 7.12 -4.61 11.32
CA ALA A 92 6.71 -5.29 10.09
C ALA A 92 7.92 -5.93 9.39
N TYR A 93 7.68 -6.96 8.57
CA TYR A 93 8.64 -7.38 7.55
C TYR A 93 8.86 -6.26 6.54
N GLU A 94 10.04 -6.22 5.90
CA GLU A 94 10.34 -5.25 4.85
C GLU A 94 9.57 -5.61 3.55
N ILE A 95 8.55 -4.82 3.21
CA ILE A 95 7.68 -5.04 2.05
C ILE A 95 7.94 -4.09 0.89
N ARG A 96 8.71 -3.00 1.07
CA ARG A 96 8.90 -1.97 0.04
C ARG A 96 9.51 -2.52 -1.25
N PRO A 97 10.55 -3.40 -1.24
CA PRO A 97 11.08 -3.97 -2.47
C PRO A 97 10.02 -4.76 -3.25
N ALA A 98 9.17 -5.53 -2.57
CA ALA A 98 8.11 -6.31 -3.20
C ALA A 98 7.03 -5.40 -3.80
N VAL A 99 6.58 -4.38 -3.06
CA VAL A 99 5.63 -3.37 -3.57
C VAL A 99 6.18 -2.62 -4.79
N LEU A 100 7.46 -2.23 -4.76
CA LEU A 100 8.09 -1.49 -5.87
C LEU A 100 8.36 -2.36 -7.10
N SER A 101 8.62 -3.66 -6.92
CA SER A 101 8.90 -4.60 -8.02
C SER A 101 7.67 -5.32 -8.56
N ALA A 102 6.51 -5.17 -7.91
CA ALA A 102 5.24 -5.71 -8.37
C ALA A 102 4.94 -5.30 -9.82
N SER A 103 4.51 -6.28 -10.62
CA SER A 103 4.21 -6.13 -12.05
C SER A 103 2.81 -5.57 -12.32
N SER A 104 1.99 -5.42 -11.28
CA SER A 104 0.64 -4.87 -11.38
C SER A 104 0.20 -4.14 -10.12
N VAL A 105 -0.81 -3.29 -10.24
CA VAL A 105 -1.46 -2.62 -9.09
C VAL A 105 -2.06 -3.66 -8.13
N ARG A 106 -2.75 -4.66 -8.67
CA ARG A 106 -3.29 -5.80 -7.94
C ARG A 106 -2.24 -6.46 -7.02
N GLU A 107 -1.11 -6.85 -7.58
CA GLU A 107 -0.01 -7.48 -6.83
C GLU A 107 0.55 -6.52 -5.77
N ARG A 108 0.68 -5.24 -6.11
CA ARG A 108 1.14 -4.21 -5.17
C ARG A 108 0.20 -4.09 -3.96
N LEU A 109 -1.12 -4.11 -4.19
CA LEU A 109 -2.14 -4.08 -3.15
C LEU A 109 -2.10 -5.35 -2.28
N GLU A 110 -1.96 -6.53 -2.88
CA GLU A 110 -1.88 -7.80 -2.14
C GLU A 110 -0.69 -7.82 -1.18
N VAL A 111 0.49 -7.37 -1.64
CA VAL A 111 1.68 -7.23 -0.78
C VAL A 111 1.43 -6.24 0.36
N ALA A 112 0.83 -5.08 0.08
CA ALA A 112 0.55 -4.07 1.09
C ALA A 112 -0.45 -4.57 2.15
N ILE A 113 -1.53 -5.25 1.72
CA ILE A 113 -2.57 -5.81 2.60
C ILE A 113 -1.98 -6.88 3.52
N GLU A 114 -1.23 -7.84 2.97
CA GLU A 114 -0.61 -8.89 3.78
C GLU A 114 0.46 -8.32 4.71
N GLY A 115 1.23 -7.32 4.25
CA GLY A 115 2.22 -6.63 5.06
C GLY A 115 1.63 -5.91 6.27
N ILE A 116 0.60 -5.08 6.07
CA ILE A 116 -0.03 -4.34 7.18
C ILE A 116 -0.76 -5.27 8.15
N ARG A 117 -1.46 -6.30 7.65
CA ARG A 117 -2.10 -7.33 8.51
C ARG A 117 -1.08 -8.09 9.33
N GLY A 118 0.02 -8.52 8.71
CA GLY A 118 1.12 -9.17 9.42
C GLY A 118 1.74 -8.28 10.50
N SER A 119 1.83 -6.98 10.23
CA SER A 119 2.28 -6.00 11.22
C SER A 119 1.29 -5.83 12.37
N ILE A 120 -0.02 -5.71 12.10
CA ILE A 120 -1.08 -5.65 13.14
C ILE A 120 -1.02 -6.90 14.04
N ASP A 121 -0.98 -8.08 13.43
CA ASP A 121 -0.86 -9.35 14.16
C ASP A 121 0.39 -9.38 15.05
N HIS A 122 1.48 -8.74 14.61
CA HIS A 122 2.72 -8.63 15.40
C HIS A 122 2.62 -7.63 16.54
N ILE A 123 2.16 -6.41 16.27
CA ILE A 123 2.01 -5.34 17.25
C ILE A 123 1.10 -5.80 18.40
N SER A 124 -0.02 -6.44 18.06
CA SER A 124 -1.01 -6.98 19.00
C SER A 124 -0.54 -8.24 19.76
N GLY A 125 0.59 -8.84 19.36
CA GLY A 125 1.11 -10.07 19.96
C GLY A 125 0.42 -11.36 19.51
N LYS A 126 -0.53 -11.29 18.57
CA LYS A 126 -1.22 -12.46 17.99
C LYS A 126 -0.29 -13.37 17.19
N ARG A 127 0.72 -12.81 16.50
CA ARG A 127 1.75 -13.55 15.77
C ARG A 127 3.10 -12.84 15.86
N LYS A 128 4.14 -13.51 16.32
CA LYS A 128 5.48 -12.92 16.30
C LYS A 128 6.06 -12.89 14.88
N LEU A 129 6.80 -11.82 14.55
CA LEU A 129 7.63 -11.78 13.35
C LEU A 129 8.81 -12.75 13.48
N PHE A 130 9.37 -12.91 14.68
CA PHE A 130 10.51 -13.78 15.01
C PHE A 130 10.31 -14.50 16.34
#